data_AF-A0A2S9SJU5-F1
#
_entry.id   AF-A0A2S9SJU5-F1
#
_cell.length_a   1.000
_cell.length_b   1.000
_cell.length_c   1.000
_cell.angle_alpha   90.00
_cell.angle_beta   90.00
_cell.angle_gamma   90.00
#
_symmetry.space_group_name_H-M   'P 1'
#
loop_
_entity.id
_entity.type
_entity.pdbx_description
1 polymer ?
#
loop_
_entity_poly.entity_id
_entity_poly.type
_entity_poly.pdbx_seq_one_letter_code
_entity_poly.pdbx_strand_id
1 'polypeptide(L)'
;MSSAERDFDLVLFDLDGTLIDSAPQLALAVNRTLTELGLAEADEAVVRTWVGNGADKLIQRALDYREAPELFARARPLFDQHYQACMMEGLEMYDGVEQSLRSLQKLGYKQDVVTNKPSHFVQP
;
A
#
# COMPACT_ATOMS: atom_id res chain seq x y z
N MET A 1 -1.58 -11.05 -37.70
CA MET A 1 -1.32 -12.02 -36.62
C MET A 1 -2.68 -12.44 -36.10
N SER A 2 -2.99 -13.73 -36.09
CA SER A 2 -4.32 -14.19 -35.67
C SER A 2 -4.53 -13.79 -34.21
N SER A 3 -5.76 -13.37 -33.89
CA SER A 3 -6.24 -13.30 -32.52
C SER A 3 -6.02 -14.67 -31.90
N ALA A 4 -4.91 -14.88 -31.18
CA ALA A 4 -4.85 -15.96 -30.20
C ALA A 4 -6.06 -15.72 -29.29
N GLU A 5 -6.90 -16.74 -29.11
CA GLU A 5 -8.04 -16.71 -28.19
C GLU A 5 -7.50 -16.23 -26.84
N ARG A 6 -7.81 -15.00 -26.46
CA ARG A 6 -7.50 -14.48 -25.13
C ARG A 6 -8.71 -14.76 -24.28
N ASP A 7 -8.49 -15.41 -23.14
CA ASP A 7 -9.55 -15.71 -22.18
C ASP A 7 -10.10 -14.43 -21.50
N PHE A 8 -9.38 -13.32 -21.59
CA PHE A 8 -9.78 -12.02 -21.04
C PHE A 8 -9.13 -10.84 -21.79
N ASP A 9 -9.78 -9.66 -21.72
CA ASP A 9 -9.33 -8.43 -22.36
C ASP A 9 -8.71 -7.40 -21.39
N LEU A 10 -8.97 -7.54 -20.09
CA LEU A 10 -8.64 -6.56 -19.05
C LEU A 10 -7.92 -7.25 -17.89
N VAL A 11 -6.79 -6.66 -17.48
CA VAL A 11 -6.08 -7.03 -16.25
C VAL A 11 -6.21 -5.88 -15.25
N LEU A 12 -6.71 -6.20 -14.06
CA LEU A 12 -6.83 -5.26 -12.95
C LEU A 12 -5.74 -5.58 -11.93
N PHE A 13 -4.98 -4.56 -11.54
CA PHE A 13 -3.89 -4.69 -10.57
C PHE A 13 -4.28 -4.01 -9.26
N ASP A 14 -4.02 -4.66 -8.13
CA ASP A 14 -3.82 -3.90 -6.90
C ASP A 14 -2.51 -3.10 -7.00
N LEU A 15 -2.32 -2.12 -6.11
CA LEU A 15 -1.18 -1.22 -6.10
C LEU A 15 -0.16 -1.62 -5.04
N ASP A 16 -0.52 -1.40 -3.76
CA ASP A 16 0.33 -1.60 -2.60
C ASP A 16 0.61 -3.10 -2.39
N GLY A 17 1.87 -3.53 -2.51
CA GLY A 17 2.24 -4.95 -2.39
C GLY A 17 2.03 -5.77 -3.67
N THR A 18 1.66 -5.13 -4.78
CA THR A 18 1.53 -5.78 -6.11
C THR A 18 2.39 -5.07 -7.16
N LEU A 19 2.13 -3.79 -7.42
CA LEU A 19 2.92 -2.99 -8.38
C LEU A 19 4.08 -2.27 -7.68
N ILE A 20 3.85 -1.82 -6.45
CA ILE A 20 4.81 -1.04 -5.67
C ILE A 20 5.10 -1.70 -4.32
N ASP A 21 6.35 -1.64 -3.89
CA ASP A 21 6.71 -1.97 -2.51
C ASP A 21 6.46 -0.74 -1.64
N SER A 22 5.27 -0.70 -1.03
CA SER A 22 4.88 0.41 -0.16
C SER A 22 5.00 0.14 1.33
N ALA A 23 5.51 -1.04 1.70
CA ALA A 23 5.66 -1.39 3.11
C ALA A 23 6.66 -0.50 3.87
N PRO A 24 7.83 -0.10 3.31
CA PRO A 24 8.80 0.71 4.06
C PRO A 24 8.23 2.05 4.55
N GLN A 25 7.56 2.80 3.68
CA GLN A 25 6.96 4.08 4.05
C GLN A 25 5.69 3.93 4.89
N LEU A 26 4.91 2.85 4.71
CA LEU A 26 3.79 2.55 5.58
C LEU A 26 4.28 2.23 7.00
N ALA A 27 5.37 1.46 7.12
CA ALA A 27 6.02 1.19 8.39
C ALA A 27 6.57 2.46 9.04
N LEU A 28 7.20 3.34 8.26
CA LEU A 28 7.66 4.63 8.75
C LEU A 28 6.51 5.49 9.30
N ALA A 29 5.40 5.60 8.57
CA ALA A 29 4.22 6.35 9.01
C ALA A 29 3.57 5.73 10.26
N VAL A 30 3.46 4.40 10.31
CA VAL A 30 2.96 3.67 11.49
C VAL A 30 3.87 3.93 12.70
N ASN A 31 5.19 3.81 12.54
CA ASN A 31 6.13 3.99 13.64
C ASN A 31 6.16 5.43 14.15
N ARG A 32 6.12 6.43 13.27
CA ARG A 32 5.95 7.84 13.67
C ARG A 32 4.66 8.04 14.48
N THR A 33 3.56 7.41 14.07
CA THR A 33 2.28 7.44 14.80
C THR A 33 2.38 6.77 16.17
N LEU A 34 2.99 5.59 16.25
CA LEU A 34 3.18 4.86 17.51
C LEU A 34 4.05 5.67 18.49
N THR A 35 5.17 6.20 18.01
CA THR A 35 6.09 7.02 18.80
C THR A 35 5.43 8.29 19.33
N GLU A 36 4.61 8.98 18.53
CA GLU A 36 3.88 10.17 18.98
C GLU A 36 2.81 9.84 20.05
N LEU A 37 2.26 8.62 20.04
CA LEU A 37 1.36 8.12 21.08
C LEU A 37 2.10 7.58 22.31
N GLY A 38 3.43 7.56 22.31
CA GLY A 38 4.25 7.00 23.40
C GLY A 38 4.34 5.48 23.41
N LEU A 39 4.04 4.83 22.28
CA LEU A 39 4.12 3.38 22.10
C LEU A 39 5.44 2.98 21.42
N ALA A 40 5.88 1.74 21.62
CA ALA A 40 7.07 1.22 20.96
C ALA A 40 6.85 1.01 19.45
N GLU A 41 7.86 1.28 18.64
CA GLU A 41 7.86 1.04 17.18
C GLU A 41 7.83 -0.44 16.83
N ALA A 42 7.17 -0.82 15.75
CA ALA A 42 7.17 -2.18 15.22
C ALA A 42 8.20 -2.35 14.10
N ASP A 43 8.78 -3.54 13.98
CA ASP A 43 9.68 -3.85 12.87
C ASP A 43 8.92 -3.78 11.54
N GLU A 44 9.56 -3.26 10.49
CA GLU A 44 8.96 -3.16 9.15
C GLU A 44 8.42 -4.52 8.67
N ALA A 45 9.14 -5.61 8.93
CA ALA A 45 8.71 -6.96 8.56
C ALA A 45 7.37 -7.34 9.20
N VAL A 46 7.08 -6.87 10.41
CA VAL A 46 5.78 -7.09 11.06
C VAL A 46 4.72 -6.19 10.42
N VAL A 47 5.01 -4.90 10.23
CA VAL A 47 4.06 -3.96 9.61
C VAL A 47 3.67 -4.40 8.20
N ARG A 48 4.62 -4.94 7.44
CA ARG A 48 4.41 -5.50 6.09
C ARG A 48 3.30 -6.55 6.06
N THR A 49 3.15 -7.35 7.12
CA THR A 49 2.08 -8.37 7.21
C THR A 49 0.67 -7.77 7.40
N TRP A 50 0.58 -6.47 7.70
CA TRP A 50 -0.69 -5.78 7.93
C TRP A 50 -1.21 -5.00 6.72
N VAL A 51 -0.40 -4.85 5.67
CA VAL A 51 -0.72 -4.07 4.46
C VAL A 51 -1.77 -4.79 3.61
N GLY A 52 -2.62 -4.03 2.90
CA GLY A 52 -3.58 -4.54 1.90
C GLY A 52 -5.07 -4.34 2.22
N ASN A 53 -5.44 -4.12 3.48
CA ASN A 53 -6.86 -3.94 3.89
C ASN A 53 -7.25 -2.49 4.23
N GLY A 54 -6.49 -1.52 3.72
CA GLY A 54 -6.71 -0.10 3.96
C GLY A 54 -6.11 0.42 5.28
N ALA A 55 -6.04 1.74 5.39
CA ALA A 55 -5.38 2.45 6.51
C ALA A 55 -6.01 2.16 7.88
N ASP A 56 -7.34 2.05 7.95
CA ASP A 56 -8.04 1.76 9.20
C ASP A 56 -7.63 0.40 9.77
N LYS A 57 -7.54 -0.63 8.91
CA LYS A 57 -7.11 -1.96 9.32
C LYS A 57 -5.64 -2.01 9.68
N LEU A 58 -4.80 -1.26 8.98
CA LEU A 58 -3.38 -1.12 9.30
C LEU A 58 -3.19 -0.55 10.72
N ILE A 59 -3.89 0.54 11.05
CA ILE A 59 -3.79 1.18 12.37
C ILE A 59 -4.46 0.35 13.47
N GLN A 60 -5.58 -0.32 13.20
CA GLN A 60 -6.15 -1.28 14.15
C GLN A 60 -5.14 -2.37 14.51
N ARG A 61 -4.51 -3.00 13.51
CA ARG A 61 -3.50 -4.05 13.74
C ARG A 61 -2.28 -3.53 14.51
N ALA A 62 -1.82 -2.32 14.19
CA ALA A 62 -0.70 -1.70 14.91
C ALA A 62 -1.01 -1.44 16.38
N LEU A 63 -2.22 -0.97 16.68
CA LEU A 63 -2.67 -0.73 18.06
C LEU A 63 -2.98 -2.02 18.82
N ASP A 64 -3.57 -3.02 18.16
CA ASP A 64 -3.79 -4.35 18.73
C ASP A 64 -2.45 -5.00 19.08
N TYR A 65 -1.44 -4.87 18.21
CA TYR A 65 -0.06 -5.34 18.47
C TYR A 65 0.61 -4.64 19.65
N ARG A 66 0.14 -3.43 19.99
CA ARG A 66 0.59 -2.64 21.15
C ARG A 66 -0.38 -2.68 22.33
N GLU A 67 -1.40 -3.54 22.28
CA GLU A 67 -2.40 -3.71 23.32
C GLU A 67 -3.09 -2.39 23.71
N ALA A 68 -3.27 -1.47 22.75
CA ALA A 68 -3.83 -0.13 22.94
C ALA A 68 -4.95 0.24 21.93
N PRO A 69 -5.96 -0.63 21.70
CA PRO A 69 -7.01 -0.39 20.70
C PRO A 69 -7.84 0.87 20.96
N GLU A 70 -7.94 1.31 22.22
CA GLU A 70 -8.66 2.52 22.62
C GLU A 70 -8.07 3.82 22.03
N LEU A 71 -6.82 3.78 21.58
CA LEU A 71 -6.15 4.93 20.98
C LEU A 71 -6.51 5.15 19.49
N PHE A 72 -7.33 4.30 18.88
CA PHE A 72 -7.64 4.36 17.45
C PHE A 72 -8.09 5.74 16.97
N ALA A 73 -9.00 6.38 17.71
CA ALA A 73 -9.52 7.70 17.36
C ALA A 73 -8.43 8.79 17.32
N ARG A 74 -7.35 8.62 18.10
CA ARG A 74 -6.19 9.52 18.10
C ARG A 74 -5.16 9.11 17.03
N ALA A 75 -4.91 7.80 16.89
CA ALA A 75 -3.90 7.27 15.96
C ALA A 75 -4.25 7.51 14.50
N ARG A 76 -5.52 7.34 14.12
CA ARG A 76 -5.96 7.40 12.74
C ARG A 76 -5.63 8.73 12.03
N PRO A 77 -5.97 9.92 12.58
CA PRO A 77 -5.60 11.18 11.94
C PRO A 77 -4.10 11.46 11.98
N LEU A 78 -3.38 11.03 13.03
CA LEU A 78 -1.91 11.16 13.08
C LEU A 78 -1.23 10.35 11.97
N PHE A 79 -1.72 9.14 11.72
CA PHE A 79 -1.22 8.32 10.62
C PHE A 79 -1.37 9.01 9.27
N ASP A 80 -2.52 9.64 8.98
CA ASP A 80 -2.68 10.37 7.70
C ASP A 80 -1.63 11.49 7.55
N GLN A 81 -1.36 12.23 8.63
CA GLN A 81 -0.36 13.30 8.62
C GLN A 81 1.04 12.75 8.38
N HIS A 82 1.43 11.71 9.11
CA HIS A 82 2.73 11.07 8.97
C HIS A 82 2.91 10.42 7.59
N TYR A 83 1.86 9.76 7.10
CA TYR A 83 1.87 9.11 5.79
C TYR A 83 1.97 10.13 4.67
N GLN A 84 1.20 11.22 4.72
CA GLN A 84 1.30 12.29 3.72
C GLN A 84 2.70 12.91 3.66
N ALA A 85 3.40 12.97 4.80
CA ALA A 85 4.77 13.48 4.86
C ALA A 85 5.82 12.54 4.25
N CYS A 86 5.62 11.21 4.32
CA CYS A 86 6.63 10.24 3.89
C CYS A 86 6.21 9.29 2.74
N MET A 87 5.02 9.45 2.16
CA MET A 87 4.45 8.48 1.20
C MET A 87 5.30 8.21 -0.04
N MET A 88 6.17 9.15 -0.42
CA MET A 88 7.09 9.03 -1.56
C MET A 88 8.51 8.61 -1.17
N GLU A 89 8.84 8.58 0.13
CA GLU A 89 10.17 8.23 0.61
C GLU A 89 10.48 6.77 0.33
N GLY A 90 11.49 6.49 -0.50
CA GLY A 90 11.93 5.14 -0.82
C GLY A 90 10.88 4.29 -1.55
N LEU A 91 9.86 4.92 -2.16
CA LEU A 91 8.82 4.22 -2.87
C LEU A 91 9.35 3.69 -4.22
N GLU A 92 9.33 2.38 -4.39
CA GLU A 92 9.81 1.71 -5.60
C GLU A 92 8.76 0.74 -6.17
N MET A 93 8.81 0.53 -7.48
CA MET A 93 8.10 -0.58 -8.11
C MET A 93 8.84 -1.88 -7.84
N TYR A 94 8.11 -3.00 -7.71
CA TYR A 94 8.77 -4.30 -7.66
C TYR A 94 9.53 -4.59 -8.96
N ASP A 95 10.61 -5.37 -8.83
CA ASP A 95 11.44 -5.80 -9.95
C ASP A 95 10.59 -6.43 -11.06
N GLY A 96 10.75 -5.92 -12.28
CA GLY A 96 10.05 -6.44 -13.47
C GLY A 96 8.61 -5.97 -13.63
N VAL A 97 8.03 -5.20 -12.71
CA VAL A 97 6.67 -4.65 -12.84
C VAL A 97 6.57 -3.77 -14.09
N GLU A 98 7.46 -2.80 -14.25
CA GLU A 98 7.43 -1.90 -15.40
C GLU A 98 7.50 -2.67 -16.73
N GLN A 99 8.41 -3.65 -16.82
CA GLN A 99 8.57 -4.48 -18.01
C GLN A 99 7.34 -5.34 -18.29
N SER A 100 6.70 -5.88 -17.24
CA SER A 100 5.50 -6.70 -17.35
C SER A 100 4.30 -5.89 -17.84
N LEU A 101 4.06 -4.70 -17.26
CA LEU A 101 3.00 -3.78 -17.69
C LEU A 101 3.16 -3.37 -19.16
N ARG A 102 4.39 -3.05 -19.58
CA ARG A 102 4.72 -2.73 -20.98
C ARG A 102 4.48 -3.93 -21.91
N SER A 103 4.77 -5.15 -21.45
CA SER A 103 4.58 -6.37 -22.24
C SER A 103 3.10 -6.67 -22.45
N LEU A 104 2.28 -6.55 -21.39
CA LEU A 104 0.83 -6.69 -21.48
C LEU A 104 0.20 -5.64 -22.41
N GLN A 105 0.68 -4.40 -22.35
CA GLN A 105 0.24 -3.34 -23.26
C GLN A 105 0.56 -3.66 -24.72
N LYS A 106 1.78 -4.14 -25.03
CA LYS A 106 2.18 -4.56 -26.38
C LYS A 106 1.38 -5.73 -26.91
N LEU A 107 0.99 -6.65 -26.01
CA LEU A 107 0.09 -7.75 -26.34
C LEU A 107 -1.36 -7.28 -26.52
N GLY A 108 -1.70 -6.03 -26.18
CA GLY A 108 -3.02 -5.44 -26.39
C GLY A 108 -4.02 -5.74 -25.27
N TYR A 109 -3.55 -6.07 -24.07
CA TYR A 109 -4.42 -6.13 -22.88
C TYR A 109 -4.72 -4.72 -22.39
N LYS A 110 -5.99 -4.47 -22.03
CA LYS A 110 -6.35 -3.31 -21.22
C LYS A 110 -5.85 -3.52 -19.79
N GLN A 111 -5.44 -2.45 -19.14
CA GLN A 111 -4.88 -2.47 -17.80
C GLN A 111 -5.50 -1.35 -16.97
N ASP A 112 -5.82 -1.63 -15.71
CA ASP A 112 -6.31 -0.63 -14.76
C ASP A 112 -5.87 -1.00 -13.33
N VAL A 113 -5.95 -0.04 -12.41
CA VAL A 113 -5.59 -0.20 -11.00
C VAL A 113 -6.86 -0.20 -10.14
N VAL A 114 -7.02 -1.23 -9.31
CA VAL A 114 -8.08 -1.34 -8.31
C VAL A 114 -7.43 -1.52 -6.96
N THR A 115 -7.43 -0.47 -6.14
CA THR A 115 -6.72 -0.46 -4.86
C THR A 115 -7.56 0.13 -3.73
N ASN A 116 -7.26 -0.31 -2.50
CA ASN A 116 -7.80 0.29 -1.27
C ASN A 116 -7.12 1.62 -0.91
N LYS A 117 -6.06 2.00 -1.63
CA LYS A 117 -5.38 3.28 -1.42
C LYS A 117 -6.34 4.44 -1.75
N PRO A 118 -6.51 5.44 -0.86
CA PRO A 118 -7.41 6.57 -1.11
C PRO A 118 -7.09 7.28 -2.43
N SER A 119 -8.13 7.63 -3.20
CA SER A 119 -7.98 8.16 -4.57
C SER A 119 -7.14 9.44 -4.68
N HIS A 120 -7.06 10.25 -3.62
CA HIS A 120 -6.21 11.44 -3.62
C HIS A 120 -4.70 11.13 -3.64
N PHE A 121 -4.31 9.88 -3.38
CA PHE A 121 -2.94 9.40 -3.53
C PHE A 121 -2.67 8.68 -4.87
N VAL A 122 -3.71 8.45 -5.70
CA VAL A 122 -3.64 7.60 -6.92
C VAL A 122 -4.44 8.25 -8.06
N GLN A 123 -4.38 9.57 -8.22
CA GLN A 123 -5.15 10.22 -9.28
C GLN A 123 -4.76 9.65 -10.67
N PRO A 124 -5.72 9.54 -11.63
CA PRO A 124 -5.47 9.07 -12.99
C PRO A 124 -4.46 9.91 -13.78
#